data_AF-A0AAD4D1I0-F1
#
_entry.id   AF-A0AAD4D1I0-F1
#
_cell.length_a   1.000
_cell.length_b   1.000
_cell.length_c   1.000
_cell.angle_alpha   90.00
_cell.angle_beta   90.00
_cell.angle_gamma   90.00
#
_symmetry.space_group_name_H-M   'P 1'
#
loop_
_entity.id
_entity.type
_entity.pdbx_description
1 polymer ?
#
loop_
_entity_poly.entity_id
_entity_poly.type
_entity_poly.pdbx_seq_one_letter_code
_entity_poly.pdbx_strand_id
1 'polypeptide(L)'
;IKGIPINVKTKMAGLQGLNNIKFMRDIGMGAIPPEYLDYLIGSTVNIHNPSQLTLKIGDLKLVAGVDTWDDADYIGTAVIKNLLLVPGDNYVVSDLTTTTRIPKGADFINNMSTKDQMLTLKASSTSTSNPALNAGLKTLRNGVIIPKGLEVPKLPSYSDVWNIKVLPTTVNDGLVEVSTVFFNAYYLDITVDGLCNSYEECGVNPFPSNLVLYDSLGYTSSFLSFPIDLSYSVKANGTTPHTFKMKLFTDSSAPMSRIDDLIATSIAKGSIPIEPLAGPKIRLAGRPDFIVAEWSQGSSYPHHLTLKTGPDFAMIKDWFVKQTTPVAPPPPVTSALPSPPATPSPSPSPSSSPSSSPSPSSVAPSPIVTPSPTVSPSPVIAPAA
;
A
#
# COMPACT_ATOMS: atom_id res chain seq x y z
N ILE A 1 -22.97 -38.52 -10.73
CA ILE A 1 -22.76 -38.87 -12.15
C ILE A 1 -21.31 -39.33 -12.31
N LYS A 2 -21.07 -40.64 -12.38
CA LYS A 2 -19.77 -41.23 -12.76
C LYS A 2 -19.77 -41.44 -14.28
N GLY A 3 -18.68 -41.08 -14.96
CA GLY A 3 -18.36 -41.66 -16.27
C GLY A 3 -19.00 -41.04 -17.51
N ILE A 4 -18.95 -39.71 -17.67
CA ILE A 4 -18.81 -39.17 -19.03
C ILE A 4 -17.31 -38.93 -19.23
N PRO A 5 -16.60 -39.75 -20.03
CA PRO A 5 -15.24 -39.44 -20.40
C PRO A 5 -15.29 -38.20 -21.28
N ILE A 6 -15.03 -37.02 -20.69
CA ILE A 6 -14.78 -35.81 -21.46
C ILE A 6 -13.48 -36.10 -22.23
N ASN A 7 -13.65 -36.44 -23.51
CA ASN A 7 -12.55 -36.59 -24.43
C ASN A 7 -12.05 -35.18 -24.74
N VAL A 8 -11.18 -34.63 -23.88
CA VAL A 8 -10.51 -33.32 -24.09
C VAL A 8 -9.46 -33.47 -25.22
N LYS A 9 -9.86 -34.00 -26.37
CA LYS A 9 -9.09 -33.93 -27.63
C LYS A 9 -9.31 -32.59 -28.31
N THR A 10 -10.38 -31.88 -28.00
CA THR A 10 -10.54 -30.47 -28.33
C THR A 10 -9.68 -29.66 -27.39
N LYS A 11 -8.60 -29.07 -27.92
CA LYS A 11 -7.84 -28.00 -27.26
C LYS A 11 -8.84 -27.07 -26.58
N MET A 12 -8.90 -27.03 -25.25
CA MET A 12 -9.81 -26.15 -24.52
C MET A 12 -9.60 -24.72 -25.03
N ALA A 13 -10.58 -24.17 -25.75
CA ALA A 13 -10.43 -23.01 -26.64
C ALA A 13 -10.02 -21.68 -25.99
N GLY A 14 -9.75 -21.64 -24.68
CA GLY A 14 -9.13 -20.49 -24.01
C GLY A 14 -7.79 -20.77 -23.31
N LEU A 15 -7.35 -22.03 -23.17
CA LEU A 15 -6.02 -22.31 -22.61
C LEU A 15 -4.88 -21.92 -23.57
N GLN A 16 -5.18 -21.71 -24.85
CA GLN A 16 -4.22 -21.18 -25.82
C GLN A 16 -3.70 -19.80 -25.41
N GLY A 17 -4.50 -19.02 -24.68
CA GLY A 17 -4.10 -17.70 -24.20
C GLY A 17 -2.88 -17.74 -23.27
N LEU A 18 -2.72 -18.83 -22.52
CA LEU A 18 -1.55 -19.04 -21.66
C LEU A 18 -0.26 -19.21 -22.46
N ASN A 19 -0.31 -19.57 -23.75
CA ASN A 19 0.88 -19.58 -24.59
C ASN A 19 1.32 -18.16 -25.01
N ASN A 20 0.51 -17.13 -24.72
CA ASN A 20 0.75 -15.73 -25.08
C ASN A 20 0.73 -14.83 -23.85
N ILE A 21 1.59 -15.14 -22.89
CA ILE A 21 1.86 -14.26 -21.74
C ILE A 21 2.79 -13.15 -22.21
N LYS A 22 2.42 -11.91 -21.94
CA LYS A 22 3.24 -10.73 -22.21
C LYS A 22 3.62 -10.06 -20.90
N PHE A 23 4.92 -9.82 -20.72
CA PHE A 23 5.38 -8.95 -19.65
C PHE A 23 4.86 -7.53 -19.87
N MET A 24 4.28 -6.93 -18.84
CA MET A 24 3.81 -5.56 -18.89
C MET A 24 4.66 -4.65 -18.02
N ARG A 25 4.90 -5.05 -16.77
CA ARG A 25 5.61 -4.21 -15.80
C ARG A 25 6.20 -5.03 -14.66
N ASP A 26 7.33 -4.58 -14.13
CA ASP A 26 7.79 -5.00 -12.81
C ASP A 26 6.99 -4.31 -11.71
N ILE A 27 6.72 -5.04 -10.64
CA ILE A 27 6.12 -4.53 -9.40
C ILE A 27 7.21 -4.33 -8.36
N GLY A 28 8.29 -5.13 -8.43
CA GLY A 28 9.46 -5.02 -7.58
C GLY A 28 10.08 -6.37 -7.29
N MET A 29 11.32 -6.31 -6.80
CA MET A 29 12.09 -7.45 -6.32
C MET A 29 12.41 -7.26 -4.83
N GLY A 30 12.14 -8.29 -4.04
CA GLY A 30 12.48 -8.32 -2.61
C GLY A 30 13.21 -9.59 -2.24
N ALA A 31 14.27 -9.47 -1.45
CA ALA A 31 14.90 -10.62 -0.81
C ALA A 31 14.00 -11.13 0.34
N ILE A 32 13.91 -12.44 0.49
CA ILE A 32 13.07 -13.10 1.48
C ILE A 32 13.93 -13.43 2.72
N PRO A 33 13.60 -12.93 3.92
CA PRO A 33 14.29 -13.26 5.16
C PRO A 33 14.19 -14.75 5.52
N PRO A 34 15.08 -15.32 6.36
CA PRO A 34 16.14 -14.64 7.11
C PRO A 34 17.51 -14.62 6.42
N GLU A 35 17.72 -15.46 5.41
CA GLU A 35 19.04 -15.62 4.78
C GLU A 35 19.26 -14.69 3.58
N TYR A 36 18.20 -14.04 3.08
CA TYR A 36 18.23 -13.15 1.91
C TYR A 36 18.82 -13.79 0.63
N LEU A 37 18.73 -15.12 0.55
CA LEU A 37 19.17 -15.89 -0.61
C LEU A 37 18.02 -16.18 -1.57
N ASP A 38 16.78 -16.16 -1.06
CA ASP A 38 15.58 -16.32 -1.87
C ASP A 38 15.02 -14.95 -2.25
N TYR A 39 14.52 -14.82 -3.46
CA TYR A 39 14.02 -13.56 -4.01
C TYR A 39 12.61 -13.76 -4.55
N LEU A 40 11.74 -12.81 -4.22
CA LEU A 40 10.43 -12.67 -4.82
C LEU A 40 10.48 -11.55 -5.86
N ILE A 41 10.09 -11.85 -7.09
CA ILE A 41 10.01 -10.88 -8.18
C ILE A 41 8.54 -10.83 -8.62
N GLY A 42 7.87 -9.72 -8.31
CA GLY A 42 6.48 -9.52 -8.68
C GLY A 42 6.38 -8.81 -10.02
N SER A 43 5.56 -9.30 -10.94
CA SER A 43 5.37 -8.63 -12.24
C SER A 43 3.90 -8.61 -12.65
N THR A 44 3.49 -7.53 -13.30
CA THR A 44 2.21 -7.52 -14.02
C THR A 44 2.43 -8.12 -15.41
N VAL A 45 1.60 -9.09 -15.76
CA VAL A 45 1.58 -9.72 -17.08
C VAL A 45 0.19 -9.61 -17.70
N ASN A 46 0.11 -9.56 -19.02
CA ASN A 46 -1.13 -9.69 -19.76
C ASN A 46 -1.23 -11.09 -20.35
N ILE A 47 -2.38 -11.74 -20.16
CA ILE A 47 -2.74 -13.01 -20.77
C ILE A 47 -3.95 -12.78 -21.67
N HIS A 48 -3.75 -12.88 -22.98
CA HIS A 48 -4.85 -12.71 -23.93
C HIS A 48 -5.64 -14.02 -24.08
N ASN A 49 -6.90 -14.04 -23.67
CA ASN A 49 -7.82 -15.15 -23.88
C ASN A 49 -8.57 -14.96 -25.21
N PRO A 50 -8.24 -15.71 -26.27
CA PRO A 50 -8.91 -15.59 -27.57
C PRO A 50 -10.32 -16.21 -27.57
N SER A 51 -10.71 -16.89 -26.49
CA SER A 51 -12.02 -17.52 -26.35
C SER A 51 -13.09 -16.51 -25.98
N GLN A 52 -14.34 -16.79 -26.37
CA GLN A 52 -15.53 -16.12 -25.85
C GLN A 52 -15.95 -16.65 -24.47
N LEU A 53 -15.25 -17.67 -23.95
CA LEU A 53 -15.54 -18.27 -22.65
C LEU A 53 -14.62 -17.73 -21.56
N THR A 54 -15.22 -17.43 -20.42
CA THR A 54 -14.48 -17.19 -19.18
C THR A 54 -13.98 -18.51 -18.59
N LEU A 55 -12.69 -18.60 -18.27
CA LEU A 55 -12.06 -19.77 -17.67
C LEU A 55 -11.58 -19.46 -16.25
N LYS A 56 -12.15 -20.16 -15.26
CA LYS A 56 -11.67 -20.12 -13.88
C LYS A 56 -10.60 -21.20 -13.67
N ILE A 57 -9.34 -20.80 -13.68
CA ILE A 57 -8.18 -21.69 -13.53
C ILE A 57 -7.85 -21.90 -12.06
N GLY A 58 -8.01 -20.88 -11.23
CA GLY A 58 -7.55 -20.89 -9.83
C GLY A 58 -6.06 -20.55 -9.77
N ASP A 59 -5.35 -21.08 -8.77
CA ASP A 59 -3.91 -20.84 -8.69
C ASP A 59 -3.17 -21.60 -9.79
N LEU A 60 -2.36 -20.86 -10.56
CA LEU A 60 -1.51 -21.38 -11.63
C LEU A 60 -0.05 -21.27 -11.20
N LYS A 61 0.59 -22.43 -11.03
CA LYS A 61 2.02 -22.59 -10.73
C LYS A 61 2.77 -23.02 -11.98
N LEU A 62 3.78 -22.26 -12.38
CA LEU A 62 4.63 -22.52 -13.53
C LEU A 62 6.07 -22.70 -13.07
N VAL A 63 6.75 -23.69 -13.64
CA VAL A 63 8.19 -23.86 -13.47
C VAL A 63 8.89 -22.80 -14.31
N ALA A 64 9.79 -22.05 -13.69
CA ALA A 64 10.54 -20.98 -14.32
C ALA A 64 11.98 -21.41 -14.61
N GLY A 65 12.46 -21.09 -15.81
CA GLY A 65 13.85 -21.26 -16.22
C GLY A 65 14.35 -20.06 -17.02
N VAL A 66 15.61 -20.13 -17.47
CA VAL A 66 16.24 -19.12 -18.33
C VAL A 66 16.67 -19.74 -19.66
N ASP A 67 16.50 -19.01 -20.76
CA ASP A 67 16.93 -19.37 -22.11
C ASP A 67 16.23 -20.59 -22.74
N THR A 68 16.15 -21.73 -22.04
CA THR A 68 15.52 -22.98 -22.50
C THR A 68 14.48 -23.50 -21.49
N TRP A 69 13.80 -24.60 -21.82
CA TRP A 69 12.84 -25.26 -20.92
C TRP A 69 13.40 -26.49 -20.21
N ASP A 70 14.71 -26.72 -20.31
CA ASP A 70 15.38 -27.86 -19.70
C ASP A 70 15.51 -27.68 -18.20
N ASP A 71 15.57 -28.79 -17.46
CA ASP A 71 15.64 -28.74 -15.99
C ASP A 71 16.98 -28.15 -15.50
N ALA A 72 18.03 -28.19 -16.34
CA ALA A 72 19.31 -27.55 -16.05
C ALA A 72 19.24 -26.01 -16.01
N ASP A 73 18.23 -25.42 -16.65
CA ASP A 73 18.00 -23.98 -16.69
C ASP A 73 16.97 -23.51 -15.66
N TYR A 74 16.53 -24.41 -14.77
CA TYR A 74 15.61 -24.08 -13.69
C TYR A 74 16.16 -22.95 -12.80
N ILE A 75 15.32 -21.95 -12.55
CA ILE A 75 15.61 -20.87 -11.62
C ILE A 75 14.62 -20.81 -10.47
N GLY A 76 13.41 -21.34 -10.63
CA GLY A 76 12.37 -21.17 -9.63
C GLY A 76 10.96 -21.47 -10.10
N THR A 77 10.00 -20.83 -9.45
CA THR A 77 8.57 -21.02 -9.73
C THR A 77 7.87 -19.68 -9.86
N ALA A 78 7.12 -19.49 -10.93
CA ALA A 78 6.17 -18.39 -11.08
C ALA A 78 4.76 -18.81 -10.65
N VAL A 79 4.05 -17.96 -9.91
CA VAL A 79 2.71 -18.22 -9.42
C VAL A 79 1.79 -17.07 -9.79
N ILE A 80 0.62 -17.40 -10.35
CA ILE A 80 -0.50 -16.49 -10.55
C ILE A 80 -1.66 -17.01 -9.71
N LYS A 81 -2.04 -16.25 -8.68
CA LYS A 81 -3.12 -16.65 -7.76
C LYS A 81 -4.50 -16.33 -8.35
N ASN A 82 -5.49 -17.17 -8.06
CA ASN A 82 -6.91 -16.96 -8.39
C ASN A 82 -7.17 -16.57 -9.87
N LEU A 83 -6.43 -17.16 -10.81
CA LEU A 83 -6.51 -16.81 -12.22
C LEU A 83 -7.90 -17.07 -12.80
N LEU A 84 -8.51 -16.00 -13.29
CA LEU A 84 -9.73 -15.98 -14.07
C LEU A 84 -9.41 -15.33 -15.42
N LEU A 85 -9.56 -16.08 -16.51
CA LEU A 85 -9.39 -15.55 -17.86
C LEU A 85 -10.76 -15.19 -18.44
N VAL A 86 -11.08 -13.91 -18.52
CA VAL A 86 -12.23 -13.40 -19.28
C VAL A 86 -11.85 -13.22 -20.76
N PRO A 87 -12.80 -13.15 -21.70
CA PRO A 87 -12.50 -12.88 -23.10
C PRO A 87 -11.66 -11.60 -23.28
N GLY A 88 -10.61 -11.67 -24.12
CA GLY A 88 -9.71 -10.55 -24.37
C GLY A 88 -8.51 -10.50 -23.43
N ASP A 89 -8.04 -9.29 -23.10
CA ASP A 89 -6.84 -9.08 -22.29
C ASP A 89 -7.11 -9.25 -20.79
N ASN A 90 -6.20 -9.93 -20.09
CA ASN A 90 -6.27 -10.19 -18.67
C ASN A 90 -4.96 -9.74 -18.02
N TYR A 91 -4.98 -8.58 -17.39
CA TYR A 91 -3.87 -8.11 -16.57
C TYR A 91 -3.91 -8.84 -15.22
N VAL A 92 -2.81 -9.49 -14.86
CA VAL A 92 -2.68 -10.25 -13.62
C VAL A 92 -1.28 -10.11 -13.03
N VAL A 93 -1.17 -10.37 -11.74
CA VAL A 93 0.14 -10.43 -11.06
C VAL A 93 0.71 -11.84 -11.15
N SER A 94 1.97 -11.93 -11.55
CA SER A 94 2.79 -13.14 -11.51
C SER A 94 3.93 -12.91 -10.52
N ASP A 95 4.02 -13.76 -9.51
CA ASP A 95 5.10 -13.74 -8.52
C ASP A 95 6.08 -14.87 -8.82
N LEU A 96 7.33 -14.53 -9.16
CA LEU A 96 8.43 -15.46 -9.36
C LEU A 96 9.23 -15.58 -8.07
N THR A 97 9.32 -16.79 -7.51
CA THR A 97 10.27 -17.11 -6.44
C THR A 97 11.50 -17.78 -7.05
N THR A 98 12.67 -17.19 -6.84
CA THR A 98 13.99 -17.70 -7.29
C THR A 98 14.98 -17.66 -6.13
N THR A 99 16.16 -18.25 -6.28
CA THR A 99 17.19 -18.29 -5.23
C THR A 99 18.61 -18.19 -5.78
N THR A 100 19.48 -17.49 -5.07
CA THR A 100 20.92 -17.40 -5.39
C THR A 100 21.67 -18.70 -5.07
N ARG A 101 21.02 -19.65 -4.38
CA ARG A 101 21.56 -21.00 -4.12
C ARG A 101 21.63 -21.86 -5.40
N ILE A 102 20.87 -21.49 -6.44
CA ILE A 102 20.90 -22.14 -7.75
C ILE A 102 21.78 -21.26 -8.66
N PRO A 103 22.83 -21.81 -9.32
CA PRO A 103 23.73 -21.00 -10.16
C PRO A 103 22.99 -20.18 -11.21
N LYS A 104 22.03 -20.80 -11.92
CA LYS A 104 21.18 -20.10 -12.89
C LYS A 104 20.25 -19.07 -12.26
N GLY A 105 19.79 -19.29 -11.03
CA GLY A 105 19.02 -18.31 -10.27
C GLY A 105 19.85 -17.10 -9.85
N ALA A 106 21.09 -17.32 -9.40
CA ALA A 106 22.04 -16.26 -9.11
C ALA A 106 22.40 -15.45 -10.36
N ASP A 107 22.70 -16.13 -11.48
CA ASP A 107 22.94 -15.49 -12.76
C ASP A 107 21.72 -14.69 -13.24
N PHE A 108 20.52 -15.25 -13.07
CA PHE A 108 19.28 -14.56 -13.39
C PHE A 108 19.18 -13.25 -12.60
N ILE A 109 19.25 -13.30 -11.26
CA ILE A 109 19.18 -12.11 -10.40
C ILE A 109 20.24 -11.08 -10.77
N ASN A 110 21.49 -11.51 -10.94
CA ASN A 110 22.61 -10.62 -11.22
C ASN A 110 22.52 -9.94 -12.59
N ASN A 111 21.90 -10.57 -13.60
CA ASN A 111 21.80 -9.95 -14.91
C ASN A 111 20.49 -9.18 -15.19
N MET A 112 19.47 -9.22 -14.32
CA MET A 112 18.23 -8.45 -14.52
C MET A 112 18.47 -6.93 -14.66
N SER A 113 19.50 -6.39 -14.01
CA SER A 113 19.88 -4.98 -14.13
C SER A 113 20.81 -4.68 -15.31
N THR A 114 21.43 -5.69 -15.93
CA THR A 114 22.53 -5.49 -16.88
C THR A 114 22.21 -5.88 -18.32
N LYS A 115 21.24 -6.77 -18.56
CA LYS A 115 20.78 -7.19 -19.90
C LYS A 115 19.35 -7.74 -19.89
N ASP A 116 18.75 -7.80 -21.08
CA ASP A 116 17.47 -8.48 -21.28
C ASP A 116 17.63 -9.97 -20.97
N GLN A 117 16.61 -10.56 -20.35
CA GLN A 117 16.60 -11.98 -19.98
C GLN A 117 15.37 -12.68 -20.53
N MET A 118 15.58 -13.85 -21.12
CA MET A 118 14.48 -14.74 -21.50
C MET A 118 14.07 -15.57 -20.28
N LEU A 119 12.90 -15.27 -19.72
CA LEU A 119 12.24 -16.10 -18.73
C LEU A 119 11.40 -17.16 -19.45
N THR A 120 11.71 -18.43 -19.25
CA THR A 120 10.91 -19.54 -19.76
C THR A 120 9.97 -20.03 -18.67
N LEU A 121 8.71 -20.24 -19.04
CA LEU A 121 7.65 -20.72 -18.15
C LEU A 121 7.06 -22.00 -18.73
N LYS A 122 7.04 -23.07 -17.93
CA LYS A 122 6.39 -24.33 -18.30
C LYS A 122 5.42 -24.81 -17.22
N ALA A 123 4.29 -25.34 -17.63
CA ALA A 123 3.40 -26.02 -16.70
C ALA A 123 3.84 -27.47 -16.46
N SER A 124 3.44 -28.01 -15.32
CA SER A 124 3.64 -29.39 -14.90
C SER A 124 2.29 -30.07 -14.62
N SER A 125 2.33 -31.35 -14.28
CA SER A 125 1.14 -32.11 -13.84
C SER A 125 0.54 -31.62 -12.52
N THR A 126 1.21 -30.69 -11.83
CA THR A 126 0.79 -30.11 -10.54
C THR A 126 0.64 -28.60 -10.61
N SER A 127 0.55 -28.03 -11.82
CA SER A 127 0.43 -26.59 -12.03
C SER A 127 -0.84 -25.97 -11.44
N THR A 128 -1.92 -26.74 -11.33
CA THR A 128 -3.15 -26.31 -10.67
C THR A 128 -3.65 -27.42 -9.74
N SER A 129 -4.59 -27.08 -8.87
CA SER A 129 -5.30 -28.06 -8.04
C SER A 129 -6.30 -28.91 -8.83
N ASN A 130 -6.56 -28.60 -10.11
CA ASN A 130 -7.52 -29.31 -10.95
C ASN A 130 -6.80 -30.28 -11.92
N PRO A 131 -6.91 -31.60 -11.72
CA PRO A 131 -6.24 -32.58 -12.57
C PRO A 131 -6.64 -32.51 -14.05
N ALA A 132 -7.88 -32.13 -14.37
CA ALA A 132 -8.34 -32.02 -15.75
C ALA A 132 -7.70 -30.81 -16.47
N LEU A 133 -7.49 -29.71 -15.75
CA LEU A 133 -6.74 -28.56 -16.28
C LEU A 133 -5.27 -28.92 -16.50
N ASN A 134 -4.64 -29.64 -15.56
CA ASN A 134 -3.24 -30.04 -15.68
C ASN A 134 -2.96 -30.88 -16.93
N ALA A 135 -3.92 -31.73 -17.35
CA ALA A 135 -3.81 -32.47 -18.60
C ALA A 135 -3.74 -31.55 -19.84
N GLY A 136 -4.55 -30.48 -19.86
CA GLY A 136 -4.53 -29.48 -20.93
C GLY A 136 -3.35 -28.52 -20.85
N LEU A 137 -2.83 -28.26 -19.64
CA LEU A 137 -1.70 -27.39 -19.38
C LEU A 137 -0.35 -28.06 -19.62
N LYS A 138 -0.25 -29.40 -19.65
CA LYS A 138 1.04 -30.10 -19.76
C LYS A 138 1.91 -29.67 -20.96
N THR A 139 1.32 -29.13 -22.01
CA THR A 139 2.04 -28.62 -23.20
C THR A 139 2.35 -27.13 -23.14
N LEU A 140 1.89 -26.42 -22.11
CA LEU A 140 2.11 -24.99 -21.93
C LEU A 140 3.61 -24.75 -21.74
N ARG A 141 4.17 -24.06 -22.73
CA ARG A 141 5.52 -23.53 -22.74
C ARG A 141 5.45 -22.13 -23.28
N ASN A 142 5.96 -21.20 -22.51
CA ASN A 142 6.01 -19.80 -22.87
C ASN A 142 7.41 -19.27 -22.60
N GLY A 143 7.86 -18.32 -23.41
CA GLY A 143 9.08 -17.55 -23.19
C GLY A 143 8.69 -16.08 -23.19
N VAL A 144 9.13 -15.37 -22.16
CA VAL A 144 8.89 -13.93 -22.00
C VAL A 144 10.23 -13.24 -21.86
N ILE A 145 10.44 -12.20 -22.67
CA ILE A 145 11.60 -11.33 -22.47
C ILE A 145 11.28 -10.38 -21.33
N ILE A 146 12.11 -10.45 -20.29
CA ILE A 146 12.22 -9.45 -19.23
C ILE A 146 13.27 -8.45 -19.72
N PRO A 147 12.87 -7.20 -20.06
CA PRO A 147 13.82 -6.22 -20.54
C PRO A 147 14.83 -5.84 -19.45
N LYS A 148 16.06 -5.53 -19.87
CA LYS A 148 17.12 -4.96 -19.04
C LYS A 148 16.59 -3.76 -18.29
N GLY A 149 17.02 -3.62 -17.04
CA GLY A 149 16.80 -2.37 -16.33
C GLY A 149 15.32 -2.17 -16.12
N LEU A 150 14.70 -3.16 -15.47
CA LEU A 150 13.33 -3.12 -14.93
C LEU A 150 13.01 -1.89 -14.08
N GLU A 151 13.96 -0.96 -13.89
CA GLU A 151 13.73 0.45 -13.66
C GLU A 151 12.88 1.05 -14.80
N VAL A 152 11.58 0.72 -14.79
CA VAL A 152 10.56 1.49 -15.46
C VAL A 152 10.74 2.94 -14.99
N PRO A 153 10.58 3.97 -15.86
CA PRO A 153 10.41 5.33 -15.35
C PRO A 153 9.42 5.27 -14.20
N LYS A 154 9.92 5.56 -13.00
CA LYS A 154 9.14 5.49 -11.78
C LYS A 154 8.05 6.52 -11.96
N LEU A 155 6.87 6.04 -12.34
CA LEU A 155 5.75 6.93 -12.62
C LEU A 155 5.43 7.62 -11.30
N PRO A 156 5.18 8.93 -11.33
CA PRO A 156 4.84 9.67 -10.13
C PRO A 156 3.67 8.97 -9.43
N SER A 157 3.81 8.69 -8.14
CA SER A 157 2.73 8.06 -7.34
C SER A 157 1.67 9.07 -6.89
N TYR A 158 2.01 10.36 -6.96
CA TYR A 158 1.16 11.48 -6.59
C TYR A 158 1.53 12.77 -7.34
N SER A 159 0.71 13.81 -7.24
CA SER A 159 0.98 15.10 -7.89
C SER A 159 2.21 15.80 -7.31
N ASP A 160 2.90 16.55 -8.17
CA ASP A 160 3.95 17.50 -7.79
C ASP A 160 3.43 18.62 -6.89
N VAL A 161 2.10 18.80 -6.81
CA VAL A 161 1.46 19.85 -6.02
C VAL A 161 0.56 19.25 -4.95
N TRP A 162 0.89 19.57 -3.71
CA TRP A 162 0.12 19.25 -2.52
C TRP A 162 -0.43 20.55 -1.96
N ASN A 163 -1.53 20.50 -1.20
CA ASN A 163 -2.08 21.66 -0.51
C ASN A 163 -2.21 21.34 0.97
N ILE A 164 -1.88 22.32 1.81
CA ILE A 164 -2.11 22.25 3.25
C ILE A 164 -3.13 23.29 3.69
N LYS A 165 -3.98 22.89 4.64
CA LYS A 165 -4.89 23.76 5.37
C LYS A 165 -4.71 23.51 6.87
N VAL A 166 -4.31 24.55 7.58
CA VAL A 166 -4.26 24.57 9.03
C VAL A 166 -5.67 24.79 9.57
N LEU A 167 -6.06 23.96 10.52
CA LEU A 167 -7.40 23.95 11.09
C LEU A 167 -7.45 24.86 12.33
N PRO A 168 -8.62 25.41 12.68
CA PRO A 168 -8.78 26.12 13.94
C PRO A 168 -8.44 25.26 15.17
N THR A 169 -8.58 23.93 15.07
CA THR A 169 -8.24 23.00 16.15
C THR A 169 -6.77 22.60 16.20
N THR A 170 -5.97 22.94 15.18
CA THR A 170 -4.56 22.50 15.07
C THR A 170 -3.73 22.86 16.29
N VAL A 171 -3.97 24.02 16.93
CA VAL A 171 -3.29 24.40 18.18
C VAL A 171 -3.48 23.40 19.32
N ASN A 172 -4.56 22.61 19.28
CA ASN A 172 -4.90 21.65 20.32
C ASN A 172 -4.51 20.22 19.97
N ASP A 173 -4.79 19.78 18.75
CA ASP A 173 -4.61 18.38 18.32
C ASP A 173 -3.34 18.18 17.45
N GLY A 174 -2.75 19.26 16.95
CA GLY A 174 -1.64 19.23 16.00
C GLY A 174 -2.04 18.73 14.61
N LEU A 175 -3.34 18.61 14.29
CA LEU A 175 -3.79 18.06 13.02
C LEU A 175 -3.96 19.14 11.96
N VAL A 176 -3.48 18.88 10.76
CA VAL A 176 -3.68 19.72 9.57
C VAL A 176 -4.31 18.89 8.45
N GLU A 177 -5.05 19.52 7.54
CA GLU A 177 -5.57 18.85 6.35
C GLU A 177 -4.57 19.00 5.20
N VAL A 178 -4.21 17.88 4.59
CA VAL A 178 -3.32 17.83 3.44
C VAL A 178 -4.05 17.14 2.30
N SER A 179 -3.93 17.70 1.09
CA SER A 179 -4.55 17.13 -0.11
C SER A 179 -3.58 17.06 -1.28
N THR A 180 -3.73 16.01 -2.07
CA THR A 180 -2.99 15.79 -3.32
C THR A 180 -3.81 14.90 -4.26
N VAL A 181 -3.30 14.65 -5.45
CA VAL A 181 -3.86 13.67 -6.39
C VAL A 181 -2.91 12.47 -6.43
N PHE A 182 -3.42 11.28 -6.13
CA PHE A 182 -2.68 10.03 -6.25
C PHE A 182 -2.86 9.43 -7.65
N PHE A 183 -1.79 8.87 -8.20
CA PHE A 183 -1.78 8.21 -9.50
C PHE A 183 -1.60 6.71 -9.31
N ASN A 184 -2.32 5.93 -10.13
CA ASN A 184 -2.08 4.49 -10.21
C ASN A 184 -1.11 4.18 -11.34
N ALA A 185 0.13 3.82 -10.99
CA ALA A 185 1.13 3.37 -11.94
C ALA A 185 0.90 1.92 -12.44
N TYR A 186 -0.05 1.18 -11.86
CA TYR A 186 -0.29 -0.21 -12.18
C TYR A 186 -1.42 -0.37 -13.20
N TYR A 187 -1.34 -1.43 -14.01
CA TYR A 187 -2.42 -1.86 -14.92
C TYR A 187 -3.59 -2.55 -14.19
N LEU A 188 -3.54 -2.58 -12.86
CA LEU A 188 -4.52 -3.19 -11.98
C LEU A 188 -5.07 -2.11 -11.04
N ASP A 189 -6.34 -2.24 -10.65
CA ASP A 189 -6.88 -1.43 -9.56
C ASP A 189 -6.03 -1.62 -8.31
N ILE A 190 -5.74 -0.54 -7.61
CA ILE A 190 -5.00 -0.56 -6.36
C ILE A 190 -5.85 -0.10 -5.19
N THR A 191 -5.53 -0.61 -4.02
CA THR A 191 -6.00 -0.10 -2.74
C THR A 191 -4.81 0.11 -1.83
N VAL A 192 -4.70 1.31 -1.28
CA VAL A 192 -3.80 1.60 -0.18
C VAL A 192 -4.55 1.29 1.12
N ASP A 193 -3.97 0.45 1.98
CA ASP A 193 -4.58 -0.02 3.23
C ASP A 193 -3.70 0.28 4.45
N GLY A 194 -3.19 1.50 4.48
CA GLY A 194 -2.34 2.04 5.54
C GLY A 194 -0.87 2.15 5.12
N LEU A 195 -0.07 2.56 6.09
CA LEU A 195 1.38 2.65 5.94
C LEU A 195 2.08 1.48 6.62
N CYS A 196 3.24 1.12 6.05
CA CYS A 196 4.17 0.20 6.65
C CYS A 196 4.81 0.82 7.91
N ASN A 197 4.59 0.22 9.08
CA ASN A 197 5.03 0.78 10.35
C ASN A 197 6.04 -0.07 11.12
N SER A 198 6.29 -1.32 10.70
CA SER A 198 7.26 -2.20 11.34
C SER A 198 7.96 -3.12 10.34
N TYR A 199 9.14 -3.58 10.72
CA TYR A 199 9.91 -4.54 9.93
C TYR A 199 9.19 -5.90 9.85
N GLU A 200 8.58 -6.34 10.96
CA GLU A 200 7.85 -7.60 11.03
C GLU A 200 6.63 -7.64 10.10
N GLU A 201 5.92 -6.51 9.96
CA GLU A 201 4.77 -6.43 9.06
C GLU A 201 5.21 -6.43 7.58
N CYS A 202 6.30 -5.72 7.28
CA CYS A 202 6.61 -5.34 5.90
C CYS A 202 7.78 -6.07 5.27
N GLY A 203 8.59 -6.78 6.06
CA GLY A 203 9.84 -7.40 5.61
C GLY A 203 10.91 -6.40 5.14
N VAL A 204 10.69 -5.10 5.34
CA VAL A 204 11.62 -4.00 5.02
C VAL A 204 11.66 -3.04 6.19
N ASN A 205 12.76 -2.31 6.35
CA ASN A 205 12.84 -1.26 7.36
C ASN A 205 11.69 -0.28 7.14
N PRO A 206 10.91 0.04 8.18
CA PRO A 206 9.77 0.93 8.03
C PRO A 206 10.26 2.26 7.49
N PHE A 207 9.63 2.73 6.42
CA PHE A 207 9.90 4.04 5.88
C PHE A 207 9.50 5.09 6.93
N PRO A 208 10.26 6.18 7.09
CA PRO A 208 9.77 7.34 7.81
C PRO A 208 8.39 7.68 7.24
N SER A 209 7.39 7.90 8.09
CA SER A 209 6.03 8.23 7.67
C SER A 209 5.82 9.73 7.83
N ASN A 210 6.62 10.52 7.11
CA ASN A 210 6.71 11.96 7.29
C ASN A 210 6.70 12.72 5.96
N LEU A 211 6.16 13.93 5.97
CA LEU A 211 6.38 14.92 4.93
C LEU A 211 7.46 15.90 5.40
N VAL A 212 8.58 15.88 4.71
CA VAL A 212 9.71 16.79 4.92
C VAL A 212 9.39 18.11 4.26
N LEU A 213 9.63 19.22 4.96
CA LEU A 213 9.55 20.56 4.40
C LEU A 213 10.97 21.14 4.35
N TYR A 214 11.27 21.85 3.27
CA TYR A 214 12.54 22.56 3.10
C TYR A 214 12.35 24.03 3.41
N ASP A 215 13.19 24.54 4.30
CA ASP A 215 13.24 25.96 4.65
C ASP A 215 14.03 26.77 3.60
N SER A 216 14.21 28.07 3.83
CA SER A 216 14.89 28.96 2.87
C SER A 216 16.37 28.62 2.65
N LEU A 217 16.97 27.90 3.60
CA LEU A 217 18.37 27.46 3.57
C LEU A 217 18.50 26.04 2.96
N GLY A 218 17.38 25.41 2.60
CA GLY A 218 17.34 24.05 2.08
C GLY A 218 17.57 22.98 3.15
N TYR A 219 17.51 23.33 4.44
CA TYR A 219 17.57 22.32 5.49
C TYR A 219 16.28 21.53 5.56
N THR A 220 16.43 20.22 5.66
CA THR A 220 15.30 19.32 5.89
C THR A 220 14.89 19.43 7.36
N SER A 221 13.61 19.67 7.60
CA SER A 221 13.03 19.14 8.81
C SER A 221 11.71 18.46 8.49
N SER A 222 11.54 17.28 9.07
CA SER A 222 10.27 16.57 9.05
C SER A 222 9.36 17.34 10.03
N PHE A 223 8.19 17.79 9.57
CA PHE A 223 7.23 18.52 10.43
C PHE A 223 5.86 17.90 10.48
N LEU A 224 5.54 17.05 9.50
CA LEU A 224 4.23 16.44 9.35
C LEU A 224 4.40 14.94 9.29
N SER A 225 3.60 14.21 10.05
CA SER A 225 3.53 12.76 10.01
C SER A 225 2.26 12.31 9.31
N PHE A 226 2.39 11.33 8.43
CA PHE A 226 1.26 10.71 7.74
C PHE A 226 0.38 9.92 8.73
N PRO A 227 -0.94 9.84 8.47
CA PRO A 227 -1.80 8.93 9.20
C PRO A 227 -1.43 7.49 8.86
N ILE A 228 -1.26 6.65 9.89
CA ILE A 228 -0.90 5.23 9.73
C ILE A 228 -2.03 4.46 9.02
N ASP A 229 -3.27 4.93 9.16
CA ASP A 229 -4.50 4.37 8.61
C ASP A 229 -4.92 5.00 7.26
N LEU A 230 -4.00 5.66 6.54
CA LEU A 230 -4.27 6.19 5.20
C LEU A 230 -4.85 5.11 4.28
N SER A 231 -6.08 5.29 3.80
CA SER A 231 -6.71 4.33 2.92
C SER A 231 -7.52 4.96 1.80
N TYR A 232 -7.29 4.47 0.58
CA TYR A 232 -8.00 4.87 -0.62
C TYR A 232 -7.79 3.84 -1.74
N SER A 233 -8.62 3.89 -2.77
CA SER A 233 -8.45 3.06 -3.97
C SER A 233 -8.31 3.92 -5.22
N VAL A 234 -7.53 3.43 -6.18
CA VAL A 234 -7.34 4.08 -7.48
C VAL A 234 -7.52 3.04 -8.58
N LYS A 235 -8.33 3.36 -9.59
CA LYS A 235 -8.54 2.48 -10.74
C LYS A 235 -7.26 2.31 -11.55
N ALA A 236 -7.13 1.20 -12.28
CA ALA A 236 -6.02 0.96 -13.20
C ALA A 236 -5.78 2.18 -14.11
N ASN A 237 -4.53 2.65 -14.18
CA ASN A 237 -4.14 3.87 -14.92
C ASN A 237 -4.94 5.14 -14.57
N GLY A 238 -5.63 5.15 -13.43
CA GLY A 238 -6.49 6.23 -12.98
C GLY A 238 -5.79 7.16 -11.99
N THR A 239 -6.54 8.17 -11.57
CA THR A 239 -6.14 9.11 -10.53
C THR A 239 -7.25 9.27 -9.50
N THR A 240 -6.90 9.67 -8.29
CA THR A 240 -7.89 10.05 -7.28
C THR A 240 -7.40 11.23 -6.46
N PRO A 241 -8.18 12.32 -6.33
CA PRO A 241 -7.90 13.34 -5.35
C PRO A 241 -8.19 12.78 -3.95
N HIS A 242 -7.33 13.08 -3.00
CA HIS A 242 -7.52 12.66 -1.62
C HIS A 242 -7.13 13.78 -0.66
N THR A 243 -7.92 13.93 0.40
CA THR A 243 -7.64 14.85 1.51
C THR A 243 -7.60 14.02 2.78
N PHE A 244 -6.51 14.14 3.54
CA PHE A 244 -6.28 13.38 4.76
C PHE A 244 -5.66 14.27 5.84
N LYS A 245 -5.76 13.84 7.09
CA LYS A 245 -5.20 14.59 8.21
C LYS A 245 -3.78 14.12 8.50
N MET A 246 -2.84 15.05 8.53
CA MET A 246 -1.47 14.81 8.99
C MET A 246 -1.28 15.44 10.37
N LYS A 247 -0.36 14.88 11.16
CA LYS A 247 -0.07 15.40 12.50
C LYS A 247 1.25 16.16 12.49
N LEU A 248 1.25 17.37 13.01
CA LEU A 248 2.46 18.11 13.35
C LEU A 248 3.25 17.34 14.39
N PHE A 249 4.56 17.22 14.22
CA PHE A 249 5.41 16.64 15.24
C PHE A 249 6.57 17.58 15.59
N THR A 250 6.98 17.54 16.85
CA THR A 250 8.16 18.22 17.33
C THR A 250 9.30 17.21 17.37
N ASP A 251 10.31 17.37 16.55
CA ASP A 251 11.65 16.98 17.00
C ASP A 251 12.00 18.01 18.09
N SER A 252 12.22 17.55 19.32
CA SER A 252 12.58 18.41 20.46
C SER A 252 13.81 19.30 20.23
N SER A 253 14.53 19.06 19.13
CA SER A 253 15.69 19.83 18.70
C SER A 253 15.41 20.95 17.68
N ALA A 254 14.22 21.04 17.08
CA ALA A 254 13.95 22.06 16.06
C ALA A 254 13.81 23.46 16.70
N PRO A 255 14.75 24.40 16.47
CA PRO A 255 14.67 25.73 17.07
C PRO A 255 13.50 26.52 16.48
N MET A 256 12.86 27.36 17.30
CA MET A 256 11.66 28.07 16.85
C MET A 256 11.88 28.98 15.65
N SER A 257 13.12 29.43 15.46
CA SER A 257 13.57 30.16 14.27
C SER A 257 13.33 29.42 12.95
N ARG A 258 13.35 28.07 12.93
CA ARG A 258 13.05 27.29 11.71
C ARG A 258 11.57 27.36 11.34
N ILE A 259 10.67 27.36 12.31
CA ILE A 259 9.24 27.53 12.03
C ILE A 259 8.97 28.95 11.52
N ASP A 260 9.64 29.95 12.10
CA ASP A 260 9.54 31.33 11.61
C ASP A 260 10.02 31.44 10.15
N ASP A 261 11.11 30.77 9.79
CA ASP A 261 11.62 30.75 8.42
C ASP A 261 10.69 30.04 7.42
N LEU A 262 10.06 28.92 7.83
CA LEU A 262 9.06 28.24 6.99
C LEU A 262 7.83 29.13 6.74
N ILE A 263 7.36 29.82 7.77
CA ILE A 263 6.23 30.75 7.66
C ILE A 263 6.61 31.92 6.75
N ALA A 264 7.80 32.51 6.93
CA ALA A 264 8.30 33.57 6.06
C ALA A 264 8.42 33.10 4.60
N THR A 265 8.92 31.88 4.37
CA THR A 265 9.02 31.26 3.05
C THR A 265 7.65 31.04 2.42
N SER A 266 6.68 30.53 3.19
CA SER A 266 5.29 30.37 2.78
C SER A 266 4.65 31.71 2.38
N ILE A 267 4.84 32.77 3.18
CA ILE A 267 4.30 34.10 2.88
C ILE A 267 4.94 34.67 1.61
N ALA A 268 6.25 34.53 1.46
CA ALA A 268 6.98 35.09 0.32
C ALA A 268 6.69 34.39 -1.00
N LYS A 269 6.50 33.06 -0.98
CA LYS A 269 6.38 32.24 -2.21
C LYS A 269 4.99 31.67 -2.44
N GLY A 270 4.10 31.69 -1.44
CA GLY A 270 2.82 30.98 -1.45
C GLY A 270 2.95 29.46 -1.39
N SER A 271 4.17 28.95 -1.24
CA SER A 271 4.45 27.51 -1.26
C SER A 271 5.80 27.16 -0.65
N ILE A 272 5.93 25.91 -0.19
CA ILE A 272 7.13 25.34 0.42
C ILE A 272 7.56 24.09 -0.37
N PRO A 273 8.85 23.89 -0.69
CA PRO A 273 9.31 22.63 -1.25
C PRO A 273 9.13 21.48 -0.25
N ILE A 274 8.74 20.30 -0.72
CA ILE A 274 8.50 19.13 0.13
C ILE A 274 9.06 17.84 -0.45
N GLU A 275 9.33 16.90 0.44
CA GLU A 275 9.66 15.51 0.13
C GLU A 275 8.77 14.57 0.98
N PRO A 276 7.81 13.87 0.36
CA PRO A 276 7.08 12.80 1.02
C PRO A 276 8.01 11.62 1.27
N LEU A 277 8.07 11.16 2.51
CA LEU A 277 8.69 9.91 2.90
C LEU A 277 7.57 9.04 3.47
N ALA A 278 7.26 7.95 2.79
CA ALA A 278 6.28 6.97 3.22
C ALA A 278 6.50 5.64 2.50
N GLY A 279 5.99 4.57 3.11
CA GLY A 279 5.92 3.24 2.52
C GLY A 279 4.49 2.71 2.61
N PRO A 280 3.56 3.08 1.72
CA PRO A 280 2.21 2.55 1.75
C PRO A 280 2.17 1.03 1.51
N LYS A 281 1.20 0.39 2.15
CA LYS A 281 0.78 -0.97 1.81
C LYS A 281 -0.18 -0.87 0.63
N ILE A 282 0.22 -1.41 -0.52
CA ILE A 282 -0.58 -1.41 -1.74
C ILE A 282 -1.07 -2.82 -2.03
N ARG A 283 -2.39 -3.00 -2.08
CA ARG A 283 -3.03 -4.21 -2.60
C ARG A 283 -3.38 -4.03 -4.06
N LEU A 284 -2.89 -4.94 -4.89
CA LEU A 284 -3.28 -5.03 -6.30
C LEU A 284 -4.52 -5.92 -6.42
N ALA A 285 -5.49 -5.54 -7.25
CA ALA A 285 -6.67 -6.36 -7.51
C ALA A 285 -6.26 -7.78 -7.96
N GLY A 286 -6.86 -8.80 -7.32
CA GLY A 286 -6.56 -10.21 -7.58
C GLY A 286 -5.40 -10.79 -6.75
N ARG A 287 -4.63 -9.96 -6.03
CA ARG A 287 -3.57 -10.40 -5.11
C ARG A 287 -4.08 -10.36 -3.66
N PRO A 288 -3.94 -11.44 -2.88
CA PRO A 288 -4.40 -11.48 -1.49
C PRO A 288 -3.48 -10.72 -0.51
N ASP A 289 -2.22 -10.55 -0.88
CA ASP A 289 -1.18 -9.86 -0.12
C ASP A 289 -0.94 -8.42 -0.64
N PHE A 290 -0.26 -7.61 0.17
CA PHE A 290 0.15 -6.26 -0.21
C PHE A 290 1.62 -6.24 -0.65
N ILE A 291 1.97 -5.20 -1.39
CA ILE A 291 3.36 -4.81 -1.64
C ILE A 291 3.62 -3.51 -0.88
N VAL A 292 4.88 -3.28 -0.48
CA VAL A 292 5.29 -1.98 0.04
C VAL A 292 5.88 -1.18 -1.11
N ALA A 293 5.20 -0.11 -1.49
CA ALA A 293 5.76 0.82 -2.47
C ALA A 293 6.60 1.87 -1.77
N GLU A 294 7.70 2.28 -2.37
CA GLU A 294 8.48 3.42 -1.90
C GLU A 294 7.86 4.72 -2.43
N TRP A 295 7.42 5.60 -1.55
CA TRP A 295 6.91 6.94 -1.90
C TRP A 295 7.93 8.05 -1.70
N SER A 296 9.22 7.72 -1.54
CA SER A 296 10.28 8.73 -1.43
C SER A 296 10.46 9.51 -2.74
N GLN A 297 10.65 10.83 -2.63
CA GLN A 297 10.84 11.71 -3.79
C GLN A 297 12.08 11.30 -4.61
N GLY A 298 13.17 10.96 -3.94
CA GLY A 298 14.49 10.70 -4.56
C GLY A 298 14.51 9.58 -5.59
N SER A 299 13.46 8.77 -5.64
CA SER A 299 13.30 7.69 -6.59
C SER A 299 12.56 8.13 -7.87
N SER A 300 11.54 8.99 -7.78
CA SER A 300 10.49 9.13 -8.82
C SER A 300 10.32 10.56 -9.36
N TYR A 301 10.90 11.56 -8.70
CA TYR A 301 10.76 12.97 -9.09
C TYR A 301 12.15 13.63 -9.22
N PRO A 302 12.48 14.25 -10.37
CA PRO A 302 13.77 14.89 -10.58
C PRO A 302 13.92 16.24 -9.84
N HIS A 303 12.86 16.70 -9.17
CA HIS A 303 12.77 17.98 -8.47
C HIS A 303 11.94 17.85 -7.19
N HIS A 304 12.08 18.82 -6.28
CA HIS A 304 11.23 18.91 -5.09
C HIS A 304 9.79 19.19 -5.46
N LEU A 305 8.88 18.51 -4.77
CA LEU A 305 7.45 18.77 -4.91
C LEU A 305 7.11 20.07 -4.18
N THR A 306 5.89 20.55 -4.36
CA THR A 306 5.44 21.83 -3.81
C THR A 306 4.24 21.63 -2.89
N LEU A 307 4.32 22.16 -1.68
CA LEU A 307 3.20 22.33 -0.77
C LEU A 307 2.68 23.76 -0.88
N LYS A 308 1.51 23.93 -1.49
CA LYS A 308 0.80 25.21 -1.52
C LYS A 308 0.20 25.51 -0.15
N THR A 309 0.45 26.71 0.32
CA THR A 309 0.06 27.18 1.66
C THR A 309 -0.97 28.30 1.57
N GLY A 310 -1.99 28.27 2.43
CA GLY A 310 -2.96 29.35 2.59
C GLY A 310 -2.54 30.41 3.63
N PRO A 311 -3.34 31.49 3.79
CA PRO A 311 -3.12 32.51 4.83
C PRO A 311 -3.12 31.94 6.26
N ASP A 312 -3.77 30.80 6.47
CA ASP A 312 -3.82 30.06 7.73
C ASP A 312 -2.50 29.37 8.10
N PHE A 313 -1.54 29.26 7.17
CA PHE A 313 -0.31 28.49 7.41
C PHE A 313 0.50 29.00 8.62
N ALA A 314 0.50 30.31 8.88
CA ALA A 314 1.19 30.89 10.03
C ALA A 314 0.68 30.35 11.39
N MET A 315 -0.55 29.84 11.45
CA MET A 315 -1.16 29.31 12.67
C MET A 315 -0.47 28.03 13.19
N ILE A 316 0.35 27.36 12.39
CA ILE A 316 1.12 26.19 12.87
C ILE A 316 2.04 26.58 14.04
N LYS A 317 2.52 27.83 14.08
CA LYS A 317 3.42 28.33 15.13
C LYS A 317 2.79 28.21 16.51
N ASP A 318 1.49 28.47 16.63
CA ASP A 318 0.78 28.44 17.91
C ASP A 318 0.83 27.04 18.54
N TRP A 319 0.76 26.00 17.71
CA TRP A 319 0.92 24.63 18.19
C TRP A 319 2.34 24.38 18.73
N PHE A 320 3.38 24.77 18.00
CA PHE A 320 4.77 24.59 18.46
C PHE A 320 5.08 25.38 19.72
N VAL A 321 4.60 26.62 19.84
CA VAL A 321 4.72 27.43 21.05
C VAL A 321 4.06 26.71 22.22
N LYS A 322 2.86 26.16 22.03
CA LYS A 322 2.16 25.40 23.06
C LYS A 322 2.91 24.12 23.48
N GLN A 323 3.56 23.41 22.56
CA GLN A 323 4.34 22.21 22.88
C GLN A 323 5.66 22.53 23.62
N THR A 324 6.25 23.70 23.39
CA THR A 324 7.57 24.08 23.94
C THR A 324 7.48 24.94 25.20
N THR A 325 6.32 25.50 25.51
CA THR A 325 6.10 26.26 26.74
C THR A 325 5.97 25.29 27.92
N PRO A 326 6.84 25.36 28.95
CA PRO A 326 6.70 24.53 30.14
C PRO A 326 5.33 24.74 30.75
N VAL A 327 4.56 23.66 30.95
CA VAL A 327 3.36 23.73 31.78
C VAL A 327 3.84 24.10 33.18
N ALA A 328 3.52 25.32 33.62
CA ALA A 328 3.86 25.76 34.97
C ALA A 328 3.38 24.68 35.95
N PRO A 329 4.23 24.22 36.88
CA PRO A 329 3.80 23.24 37.87
C PRO A 329 2.54 23.78 38.55
N PRO A 330 1.52 22.94 38.80
CA PRO A 330 0.34 23.39 39.53
C PRO A 330 0.81 24.10 40.80
N PRO A 331 0.22 25.25 41.16
CA PRO A 331 0.63 25.99 42.34
C PRO A 331 0.68 25.00 43.51
N PRO A 332 1.73 25.04 44.35
CA PRO A 332 1.85 24.12 45.47
C PRO A 332 0.53 24.17 46.22
N VAL A 333 -0.13 23.02 46.34
CA VAL A 333 -1.30 22.90 47.20
C VAL A 333 -0.77 23.21 48.59
N THR A 334 -0.98 24.42 49.06
CA THR A 334 -0.87 24.74 50.47
C THR A 334 -1.93 23.90 51.14
N SER A 335 -1.56 22.68 51.54
CA SER A 335 -2.26 21.96 52.59
C SER A 335 -2.12 22.84 53.83
N ALA A 336 -3.02 23.83 53.98
CA ALA A 336 -3.32 24.36 55.27
C ALA A 336 -3.71 23.13 56.10
N LEU A 337 -2.82 22.76 57.02
CA LEU A 337 -3.08 21.72 57.99
C LEU A 337 -4.43 22.08 58.63
N PRO A 338 -5.48 21.25 58.53
CA PRO A 338 -6.68 21.51 59.30
C PRO A 338 -6.27 21.56 60.78
N SER A 339 -6.72 22.60 61.49
CA SER A 339 -6.49 22.73 62.92
C SER A 339 -6.89 21.45 63.64
N PRO A 340 -6.13 21.01 64.66
CA PRO A 340 -6.40 19.74 65.33
C PRO A 340 -7.83 19.74 65.89
N PRO A 341 -8.64 18.71 65.61
CA PRO A 341 -9.98 18.62 66.15
C PRO A 341 -9.93 18.36 67.65
N ALA A 342 -10.86 19.00 68.37
CA ALA A 342 -11.10 18.75 69.78
C ALA A 342 -11.39 17.26 70.03
N THR A 343 -10.84 16.77 71.13
CA THR A 343 -10.89 15.39 71.62
C THR A 343 -12.34 14.85 71.68
N PRO A 344 -12.67 13.74 71.00
CA PRO A 344 -13.96 13.09 71.15
C PRO A 344 -13.98 12.10 72.32
N SER A 345 -15.07 12.16 73.07
CA SER A 345 -15.50 11.24 74.15
C SER A 345 -15.83 9.84 73.60
N PRO A 346 -15.68 8.75 74.37
CA PRO A 346 -15.75 7.39 73.83
C PRO A 346 -17.18 6.81 73.74
N SER A 347 -17.45 6.15 72.60
CA SER A 347 -18.33 4.97 72.36
C SER A 347 -19.86 5.10 72.60
N PRO A 348 -20.74 4.25 71.99
CA PRO A 348 -20.48 2.87 71.55
C PRO A 348 -21.03 2.42 70.18
N SER A 349 -20.31 1.42 69.64
CA SER A 349 -20.75 0.16 68.99
C SER A 349 -21.68 0.10 67.78
N PRO A 350 -21.51 -0.98 66.96
CA PRO A 350 -21.94 -1.03 65.57
C PRO A 350 -23.34 -1.63 65.40
N SER A 351 -23.98 -1.32 64.28
CA SER A 351 -25.06 -2.15 63.76
C SER A 351 -24.91 -2.37 62.26
N SER A 352 -25.01 -3.66 61.94
CA SER A 352 -24.92 -4.31 60.65
C SER A 352 -26.12 -4.05 59.74
N SER A 353 -25.97 -4.50 58.50
CA SER A 353 -27.03 -5.04 57.59
C SER A 353 -27.45 -4.18 56.39
N PRO A 354 -27.92 -4.81 55.29
CA PRO A 354 -27.23 -4.76 54.00
C PRO A 354 -28.20 -4.40 52.85
N SER A 355 -27.84 -4.82 51.62
CA SER A 355 -28.72 -4.88 50.43
C SER A 355 -28.87 -3.53 49.72
N SER A 356 -29.00 -3.38 48.40
CA SER A 356 -28.92 -4.22 47.20
C SER A 356 -29.38 -3.29 46.08
N SER A 357 -28.80 -3.39 44.87
CA SER A 357 -29.55 -3.58 43.61
C SER A 357 -28.76 -3.06 42.40
N PRO A 358 -28.69 -3.83 41.30
CA PRO A 358 -28.12 -3.42 40.01
C PRO A 358 -29.20 -3.05 38.97
N SER A 359 -28.72 -2.59 37.81
CA SER A 359 -29.35 -2.52 36.46
C SER A 359 -29.76 -1.12 35.95
N PRO A 360 -29.90 -0.89 34.62
CA PRO A 360 -29.76 -1.83 33.49
C PRO A 360 -28.88 -1.38 32.30
N SER A 361 -28.56 -2.39 31.50
CA SER A 361 -28.02 -2.38 30.14
C SER A 361 -28.84 -1.55 29.14
N SER A 362 -28.14 -0.83 28.25
CA SER A 362 -28.73 -0.18 27.08
C SER A 362 -28.61 -1.05 25.82
N VAL A 363 -29.73 -1.07 25.11
CA VAL A 363 -30.09 -1.85 23.91
C VAL A 363 -29.27 -1.47 22.68
N ALA A 364 -28.82 -2.48 21.93
CA ALA A 364 -28.23 -2.32 20.60
C ALA A 364 -29.33 -2.16 19.52
N PRO A 365 -29.27 -1.17 18.61
CA PRO A 365 -30.20 -1.07 17.50
C PRO A 365 -29.82 -2.04 16.36
N SER A 366 -30.86 -2.65 15.78
CA SER A 366 -30.78 -3.54 14.61
C SER A 366 -30.33 -2.79 13.34
N PRO A 367 -29.68 -3.49 12.38
CA PRO A 367 -29.20 -2.86 11.15
C PRO A 367 -30.33 -2.55 10.17
N ILE A 368 -30.24 -1.36 9.59
CA ILE A 368 -31.07 -0.87 8.49
C ILE A 368 -30.64 -1.58 7.20
N VAL A 369 -31.60 -2.20 6.51
CA VAL A 369 -31.43 -2.80 5.18
C VAL A 369 -31.51 -1.70 4.13
N THR A 370 -30.39 -1.40 3.47
CA THR A 370 -30.34 -0.48 2.32
C THR A 370 -30.75 -1.24 1.04
N PRO A 371 -31.67 -0.71 0.20
CA PRO A 371 -32.06 -1.35 -1.04
C PRO A 371 -30.94 -1.29 -2.10
N SER A 372 -30.82 -2.37 -2.88
CA SER A 372 -29.87 -2.49 -3.99
C SER A 372 -30.16 -1.48 -5.12
N PRO A 373 -29.13 -0.93 -5.78
CA PRO A 373 -29.31 -0.03 -6.92
C PRO A 373 -29.86 -0.79 -8.14
N THR A 374 -30.89 -0.20 -8.75
CA THR A 374 -31.50 -0.60 -10.02
C THR A 374 -30.49 -0.44 -11.16
N VAL A 375 -30.29 -1.49 -11.95
CA VAL A 375 -29.41 -1.49 -13.11
C VAL A 375 -30.06 -0.68 -14.24
N SER A 376 -29.39 0.38 -14.68
CA SER A 376 -29.76 1.16 -15.87
C SER A 376 -29.48 0.35 -17.13
N PRO A 377 -30.40 0.30 -18.11
CA PRO A 377 -30.17 -0.42 -19.37
C PRO A 377 -29.10 0.27 -20.23
N SER A 378 -28.32 -0.53 -20.95
CA SER A 378 -27.27 -0.12 -21.88
C SER A 378 -27.82 0.67 -23.09
N PRO A 379 -27.06 1.63 -23.63
CA PRO A 379 -27.48 2.40 -24.79
C PRO A 379 -27.51 1.55 -26.07
N VAL A 380 -28.56 1.73 -26.85
CA VAL A 380 -28.73 1.17 -28.19
C VAL A 380 -27.76 1.87 -29.15
N ILE A 381 -26.87 1.10 -29.78
CA ILE A 381 -25.98 1.57 -30.84
C ILE A 381 -26.77 1.60 -32.15
N ALA A 382 -26.86 2.76 -32.79
CA ALA A 382 -27.42 2.93 -34.12
C ALA A 382 -26.49 2.32 -35.19
N PRO A 383 -27.02 1.77 -36.31
CA PRO A 383 -26.19 1.22 -37.37
C PRO A 383 -25.44 2.32 -38.12
N ALA A 384 -24.18 2.04 -38.45
CA ALA A 384 -23.33 2.90 -39.27
C ALA A 384 -23.86 3.00 -40.71
N ALA A 385 -23.81 4.23 -41.26
CA ALA A 385 -24.03 4.53 -42.68
C ALA A 385 -22.71 4.49 -43.45
#